data_AF-K5BGS1-F1
#
_entry.id   AF-K5BGS1-F1
#
_cell.length_a   1.000
_cell.length_b   1.000
_cell.length_c   1.000
_cell.angle_alpha   90.00
_cell.angle_beta   90.00
_cell.angle_gamma   90.00
#
_symmetry.space_group_name_H-M   'P 1'
#
loop_
_entity.id
_entity.type
_entity.pdbx_description
1 polymer ?
#
loop_
_entity_poly.entity_id
_entity_poly.type
_entity_poly.pdbx_seq_one_letter_code
_entity_poly.pdbx_strand_id
1 'polypeptide(L)'
;MVTIEPTLQPQNLLVTPLHLGPGSRVRSVRGFAWAPEALAAYAEATAGDGPDGRLMVVIDEEGRGDHWERHPADEVIVCLSGRVTVLRGAEPSDDSADSVVLGPGEAVVNPAGTWHTVDAHGRARLLTITPGPGSEHRPRFRAGQGL
;
A
#
# COMPACT_ATOMS: atom_id res chain seq x y z
N MET A 1 20.60 -2.56 3.97
CA MET A 1 20.03 -3.18 5.18
C MET A 1 18.86 -2.32 5.62
N VAL A 2 17.71 -2.92 5.89
CA VAL A 2 16.53 -2.22 6.41
C VAL A 2 16.65 -2.14 7.95
N THR A 3 16.37 -0.98 8.53
CA THR A 3 16.28 -0.81 9.99
C THR A 3 14.98 -0.10 10.38
N ILE A 4 14.44 -0.47 11.55
CA ILE A 4 13.21 0.10 12.11
C ILE A 4 13.57 0.85 13.39
N GLU A 5 13.69 2.17 13.30
CA GLU A 5 14.29 2.99 14.36
C GLU A 5 13.36 4.13 14.80
N PRO A 6 13.41 4.56 16.08
CA PRO A 6 12.72 5.78 16.50
C PRO A 6 13.19 6.99 15.70
N THR A 7 12.29 7.95 15.47
CA THR A 7 12.65 9.21 14.83
C THR A 7 12.04 10.40 15.56
N LEU A 8 12.81 11.49 15.62
CA LEU A 8 12.36 12.81 16.08
C LEU A 8 12.44 13.87 14.96
N GLN A 9 12.86 13.45 13.77
CA GLN A 9 13.09 14.32 12.62
C GLN A 9 11.94 14.18 11.60
N PRO A 10 11.67 15.21 10.77
CA PRO A 10 10.78 15.07 9.64
C PRO A 10 11.18 13.91 8.74
N GLN A 11 10.19 13.12 8.28
CA GLN A 11 10.40 12.05 7.31
C GLN A 11 9.81 12.46 5.97
N ASN A 12 10.56 12.25 4.90
CA ASN A 12 10.02 12.30 3.55
C ASN A 12 9.40 10.92 3.23
N LEU A 13 8.08 10.80 3.31
CA LEU A 13 7.37 9.53 3.12
C LEU A 13 7.46 8.96 1.69
N LEU A 14 7.95 9.72 0.72
CA LEU A 14 8.29 9.23 -0.62
C LEU A 14 9.59 8.38 -0.62
N VAL A 15 10.41 8.51 0.42
CA VAL A 15 11.76 7.91 0.49
C VAL A 15 11.93 7.06 1.74
N THR A 16 11.40 7.51 2.87
CA THR A 16 11.50 6.82 4.16
C THR A 16 10.09 6.65 4.73
N PRO A 17 9.50 5.47 4.57
CA PRO A 17 8.23 5.14 5.20
C PRO A 17 8.30 5.23 6.73
N LEU A 18 7.13 5.29 7.34
CA LEU A 18 6.95 5.05 8.75
C LEU A 18 6.35 3.66 8.96
N HIS A 19 6.80 3.00 10.01
CA HIS A 19 6.17 1.81 10.54
C HIS A 19 5.36 2.19 11.79
N LEU A 20 4.07 1.93 11.75
CA LEU A 20 3.16 2.06 12.89
C LEU A 20 3.05 0.68 13.55
N GLY A 21 3.44 0.56 14.80
CA GLY A 21 3.47 -0.71 15.53
C GLY A 21 2.71 -0.67 16.85
N PRO A 22 2.58 -1.83 17.52
CA PRO A 22 1.88 -2.00 18.80
C PRO A 22 2.31 -0.99 19.87
N GLY A 23 1.37 -0.65 20.74
CA GLY A 23 1.61 0.33 21.82
C GLY A 23 1.78 1.76 21.31
N SER A 24 1.15 2.09 20.18
CA SER A 24 1.18 3.43 19.55
C SER A 24 2.60 3.88 19.20
N ARG A 25 3.46 2.94 18.80
CA ARG A 25 4.85 3.25 18.42
C ARG A 25 4.95 3.60 16.95
N VAL A 26 5.69 4.65 16.64
CA VAL A 26 6.00 5.07 15.28
C VAL A 26 7.51 5.08 15.09
N ARG A 27 7.99 4.40 14.05
CA ARG A 27 9.42 4.22 13.74
C ARG A 27 9.69 4.47 12.26
N SER A 28 10.84 5.01 11.90
CA SER A 28 11.27 5.14 10.50
C SER A 28 11.75 3.81 9.94
N VAL A 29 11.42 3.54 8.68
CA VAL A 29 11.95 2.41 7.90
C VAL A 29 13.13 2.90 7.05
N ARG A 30 14.36 2.80 7.57
CA ARG A 30 15.56 3.22 6.83
C ARG A 30 16.00 2.16 5.84
N GLY A 31 16.62 2.61 4.74
CA GLY A 31 17.08 1.72 3.68
C GLY A 31 15.94 1.03 2.93
N PHE A 32 14.72 1.56 3.02
CA PHE A 32 13.57 1.06 2.29
C PHE A 32 13.77 1.22 0.77
N ALA A 33 13.32 0.21 0.03
CA ALA A 33 13.22 0.22 -1.41
C ALA A 33 12.11 -0.76 -1.81
N TRP A 34 11.52 -0.57 -2.99
CA TRP A 34 10.56 -1.51 -3.58
C TRP A 34 11.21 -2.78 -4.15
N ALA A 35 12.49 -3.02 -3.83
CA ALA A 35 13.19 -4.24 -4.21
C ALA A 35 12.74 -5.41 -3.31
N PRO A 36 12.57 -6.63 -3.85
CA PRO A 36 12.11 -7.79 -3.09
C PRO A 36 12.89 -8.03 -1.79
N GLU A 37 14.21 -7.84 -1.80
CA GLU A 37 15.07 -8.05 -0.64
C GLU A 37 14.82 -7.02 0.47
N ALA A 38 14.53 -5.77 0.10
CA ALA A 38 14.21 -4.72 1.06
C ALA A 38 12.81 -4.92 1.66
N LEU A 39 11.83 -5.33 0.84
CA LEU A 39 10.49 -5.68 1.30
C LEU A 39 10.52 -6.88 2.26
N ALA A 40 11.30 -7.93 1.93
CA ALA A 40 11.49 -9.08 2.80
C ALA A 40 12.16 -8.70 4.13
N ALA A 41 13.21 -7.87 4.10
CA ALA A 41 13.89 -7.41 5.30
C ALA A 41 12.97 -6.54 6.19
N TYR A 42 12.12 -5.70 5.58
CA TYR A 42 11.10 -4.95 6.30
C TYR A 42 10.07 -5.88 6.98
N ALA A 43 9.57 -6.87 6.24
CA ALA A 43 8.59 -7.83 6.75
C ALA A 43 9.18 -8.65 7.91
N GLU A 44 10.42 -9.11 7.80
CA GLU A 44 11.13 -9.83 8.87
C GLU A 44 11.31 -8.95 10.10
N ALA A 45 11.80 -7.71 9.93
CA ALA A 45 12.06 -6.79 11.03
C ALA A 45 10.79 -6.38 11.80
N THR A 46 9.62 -6.53 11.19
CA THR A 46 8.32 -6.14 11.76
C THR A 46 7.39 -7.33 12.02
N ALA A 47 7.83 -8.57 11.78
CA ALA A 47 7.00 -9.76 11.88
C ALA A 47 6.38 -9.96 13.27
N GLY A 48 7.13 -9.62 14.33
CA GLY A 48 6.66 -9.73 15.72
C GLY A 48 5.52 -8.77 16.09
N ASP A 49 5.27 -7.75 15.27
CA ASP A 49 4.17 -6.80 15.48
C ASP A 49 2.83 -7.33 14.96
N GLY A 50 2.83 -8.45 14.23
CA GLY A 50 1.64 -9.20 13.85
C GLY A 50 0.59 -8.36 13.09
N PRO A 51 -0.72 -8.57 13.35
CA PRO A 51 -1.79 -7.88 12.62
C PRO A 51 -1.93 -6.39 12.99
N ASP A 52 -1.13 -5.86 13.92
CA ASP A 52 -1.14 -4.46 14.34
C ASP A 52 -0.08 -3.61 13.61
N GLY A 53 0.93 -4.25 13.00
CA GLY A 53 1.97 -3.57 12.23
C GLY A 53 1.45 -2.99 10.91
N ARG A 54 1.76 -1.72 10.62
CA ARG A 54 1.40 -1.03 9.38
C ARG A 54 2.60 -0.34 8.76
N LEU A 55 2.77 -0.46 7.45
CA LEU A 55 3.63 0.41 6.65
C LEU A 55 2.82 1.64 6.23
N MET A 56 3.33 2.82 6.54
CA MET A 56 2.77 4.09 6.10
C MET A 56 3.75 4.75 5.13
N VAL A 57 3.35 4.88 3.87
CA VAL A 57 4.22 5.32 2.77
C VAL A 57 3.45 6.18 1.77
N VAL A 58 4.12 7.14 1.14
CA VAL A 58 3.57 7.86 -0.01
C VAL A 58 4.13 7.25 -1.30
N ILE A 59 3.24 6.92 -2.22
CA ILE A 59 3.58 6.37 -3.54
C ILE A 59 3.08 7.31 -4.66
N ASP A 60 3.86 7.39 -5.73
CA ASP A 60 3.44 8.02 -6.99
C ASP A 60 2.80 6.94 -7.87
N GLU A 61 1.63 7.22 -8.43
CA GLU A 61 0.88 6.31 -9.30
C GLU A 61 0.55 6.99 -10.64
N GLU A 62 0.51 6.22 -11.71
CA GLU A 62 0.16 6.72 -13.05
C GLU A 62 -0.43 5.62 -13.92
N GLY A 63 -1.64 5.85 -14.45
CA GLY A 63 -2.30 4.91 -15.34
C GLY A 63 -2.94 3.74 -14.59
N ARG A 64 -3.12 2.62 -15.28
CA ARG A 64 -3.82 1.45 -14.72
C ARG A 64 -2.87 0.63 -13.86
N GLY A 65 -3.33 0.24 -12.65
CA GLY A 65 -2.60 -0.71 -11.81
C GLY A 65 -2.45 -2.05 -12.52
N ASP A 66 -1.30 -2.72 -12.38
CA ASP A 66 -0.96 -3.95 -13.08
C ASP A 66 -1.21 -5.23 -12.26
N HIS A 67 -1.57 -5.08 -10.99
CA HIS A 67 -1.88 -6.17 -10.07
C HIS A 67 -3.08 -5.86 -9.19
N TRP A 68 -3.67 -6.94 -8.68
CA TRP A 68 -4.59 -6.94 -7.55
C TRP A 68 -3.83 -7.35 -6.30
N GLU A 69 -4.19 -6.75 -5.18
CA GLU A 69 -3.67 -7.13 -3.87
C GLU A 69 -4.79 -7.28 -2.84
N ARG A 70 -4.49 -8.01 -1.76
CA ARG A 70 -5.33 -8.03 -0.55
C ARG A 70 -4.48 -8.23 0.68
N HIS A 71 -4.98 -7.79 1.82
CA HIS A 71 -4.29 -7.86 3.10
C HIS A 71 -5.15 -8.56 4.16
N PRO A 72 -4.53 -9.19 5.17
CA PRO A 72 -5.25 -9.88 6.25
C PRO A 72 -5.88 -8.93 7.29
N ALA A 73 -5.65 -7.63 7.17
CA ALA A 73 -6.25 -6.59 7.99
C ALA A 73 -6.67 -5.40 7.10
N ASP A 74 -7.38 -4.45 7.67
CA ASP A 74 -7.82 -3.26 6.93
C ASP A 74 -6.63 -2.42 6.46
N GLU A 75 -6.72 -1.96 5.22
CA GLU A 75 -5.82 -0.96 4.63
C GLU A 75 -6.55 0.37 4.42
N VAL A 76 -5.83 1.48 4.59
CA VAL A 76 -6.29 2.80 4.18
C VAL A 76 -5.51 3.29 2.97
N ILE A 77 -6.21 3.78 1.95
CA ILE A 77 -5.64 4.53 0.82
C ILE A 77 -6.20 5.95 0.85
N VAL A 78 -5.33 6.95 0.85
CA VAL A 78 -5.68 8.38 0.80
C VAL A 78 -5.11 8.99 -0.46
N CYS A 79 -5.94 9.66 -1.25
CA CYS A 79 -5.47 10.43 -2.39
C CYS A 79 -4.93 11.79 -1.90
N LEU A 80 -3.64 12.04 -2.10
CA LEU A 80 -2.98 13.30 -1.73
C LEU A 80 -3.00 14.33 -2.86
N SER A 81 -2.90 13.85 -4.11
CA SER A 81 -2.98 14.70 -5.30
C SER A 81 -3.41 13.88 -6.51
N GLY A 82 -3.97 14.54 -7.53
CA GLY A 82 -4.50 13.86 -8.71
C GLY A 82 -5.88 13.27 -8.44
N ARG A 83 -6.19 12.17 -9.12
CA ARG A 83 -7.45 11.46 -9.00
C ARG A 83 -7.21 9.98 -9.26
N VAL A 84 -7.80 9.11 -8.43
CA VAL A 84 -7.70 7.66 -8.59
C VAL A 84 -9.07 7.00 -8.51
N THR A 85 -9.18 5.81 -9.09
CA THR A 85 -10.27 4.86 -8.86
C THR A 85 -9.70 3.64 -8.17
N VAL A 86 -10.24 3.28 -7.01
CA VAL A 86 -9.94 2.02 -6.33
C VAL A 86 -11.04 1.03 -6.72
N LEU A 87 -10.65 -0.05 -7.39
CA LEU A 87 -11.55 -1.17 -7.69
C LEU A 87 -11.42 -2.22 -6.58
N ARG A 88 -12.53 -2.79 -6.14
CA ARG A 88 -12.56 -3.73 -5.01
C ARG A 88 -13.51 -4.90 -5.27
N GLY A 89 -13.27 -6.04 -4.65
CA GLY A 89 -14.15 -7.20 -4.79
C GLY A 89 -13.74 -8.41 -3.97
N ALA A 90 -14.62 -9.42 -3.93
CA ALA A 90 -14.33 -10.70 -3.31
C ALA A 90 -13.33 -11.54 -4.11
N GLU A 91 -13.23 -11.31 -5.42
CA GLU A 91 -12.26 -11.91 -6.34
C GLU A 91 -11.62 -10.82 -7.22
N PRO A 92 -10.38 -11.02 -7.69
CA PRO A 92 -9.64 -10.03 -8.48
C PRO A 92 -10.11 -10.05 -9.94
N SER A 93 -11.14 -9.25 -10.23
CA SER A 93 -11.82 -9.19 -11.53
C SER A 93 -12.36 -7.79 -11.79
N ASP A 94 -11.96 -7.19 -12.92
CA ASP A 94 -12.45 -5.87 -13.35
C ASP A 94 -13.97 -5.88 -13.58
N ASP A 95 -14.53 -6.99 -14.06
CA ASP A 95 -15.94 -7.08 -14.46
C ASP A 95 -16.92 -7.11 -13.28
N SER A 96 -16.46 -7.57 -12.12
CA SER A 96 -17.30 -7.74 -10.92
C SER A 96 -16.95 -6.80 -9.78
N ALA A 97 -15.96 -5.93 -9.98
CA ALA A 97 -15.49 -5.04 -8.94
C ALA A 97 -16.45 -3.87 -8.71
N ASP A 98 -16.64 -3.49 -7.44
CA ASP A 98 -17.15 -2.17 -7.11
C ASP A 98 -16.01 -1.14 -7.26
N SER A 99 -16.38 0.14 -7.45
CA SER A 99 -15.39 1.20 -7.64
C SER A 99 -15.68 2.39 -6.74
N VAL A 100 -14.60 2.98 -6.21
CA VAL A 100 -14.62 4.23 -5.47
C VAL A 100 -13.64 5.19 -6.12
N VAL A 101 -14.11 6.39 -6.44
CA VAL A 101 -13.26 7.46 -6.97
C VAL A 101 -12.81 8.35 -5.83
N LEU A 102 -11.51 8.65 -5.77
CA LEU A 102 -10.90 9.53 -4.78
C LEU A 102 -10.22 10.72 -5.45
N GLY A 103 -10.53 11.92 -4.98
CA GLY A 103 -9.78 13.15 -5.17
C GLY A 103 -8.93 13.52 -3.94
N PRO A 104 -8.19 14.65 -3.99
CA PRO A 104 -7.28 15.03 -2.93
C PRO A 104 -7.98 15.21 -1.57
N GLY A 105 -7.43 14.58 -0.53
CA GLY A 105 -7.98 14.58 0.83
C GLY A 105 -9.05 13.51 1.10
N GLU A 106 -9.49 12.79 0.06
CA GLU A 106 -10.42 11.67 0.21
C GLU A 106 -9.68 10.36 0.46
N ALA A 107 -10.30 9.49 1.25
CA ALA A 107 -9.74 8.20 1.63
C ALA A 107 -10.78 7.09 1.45
N VAL A 108 -10.29 5.88 1.21
CA VAL A 108 -11.07 4.65 1.27
C VAL A 108 -10.39 3.68 2.23
N VAL A 109 -11.22 2.87 2.91
CA VAL A 109 -10.76 1.69 3.64
C VAL A 109 -11.04 0.46 2.78
N ASN A 110 -10.01 -0.35 2.56
CA ASN A 110 -10.13 -1.69 2.00
C ASN A 110 -10.25 -2.67 3.17
N PRO A 111 -11.43 -3.27 3.41
CA PRO A 111 -11.59 -4.21 4.51
C PRO A 111 -10.69 -5.43 4.35
N ALA A 112 -10.26 -6.02 5.47
CA ALA A 112 -9.49 -7.25 5.50
C ALA A 112 -10.03 -8.32 4.53
N GLY A 113 -9.14 -8.90 3.72
CA GLY A 113 -9.44 -9.94 2.73
C GLY A 113 -10.03 -9.45 1.41
N THR A 114 -10.27 -8.14 1.25
CA THR A 114 -10.83 -7.56 0.01
C THR A 114 -9.73 -7.42 -1.05
N TRP A 115 -9.92 -8.06 -2.21
CA TRP A 115 -9.08 -7.80 -3.38
C TRP A 115 -9.32 -6.39 -3.88
N HIS A 116 -8.26 -5.65 -4.14
CA HIS A 116 -8.34 -4.33 -4.72
C HIS A 116 -7.17 -4.01 -5.64
N THR A 117 -7.36 -3.00 -6.49
CA THR A 117 -6.35 -2.44 -7.39
C THR A 117 -6.65 -0.97 -7.60
N VAL A 118 -5.64 -0.18 -7.94
CA VAL A 118 -5.77 1.27 -8.08
C VAL A 118 -5.47 1.70 -9.51
N ASP A 119 -6.39 2.46 -10.10
CA ASP A 119 -6.23 3.13 -11.39
C ASP A 119 -6.06 4.63 -11.18
N ALA A 120 -4.94 5.19 -11.62
CA ALA A 120 -4.68 6.63 -11.57
C ALA A 120 -5.06 7.33 -12.88
N HIS A 121 -5.81 8.42 -12.76
CA HIS A 121 -6.25 9.25 -13.88
C HIS A 121 -5.19 10.31 -14.21
N GLY A 122 -4.05 9.84 -14.74
CA GLY A 122 -2.82 10.62 -14.86
C GLY A 122 -1.92 10.46 -13.62
N ARG A 123 -1.00 11.40 -13.39
CA ARG A 123 -0.14 11.37 -12.20
C ARG A 123 -0.95 11.63 -10.93
N ALA A 124 -0.86 10.72 -9.97
CA ALA A 124 -1.46 10.83 -8.65
C ALA A 124 -0.45 10.51 -7.56
N ARG A 125 -0.74 10.95 -6.33
CA ARG A 125 -0.01 10.53 -5.13
C ARG A 125 -0.97 9.95 -4.13
N LEU A 126 -0.59 8.82 -3.58
CA LEU A 126 -1.36 8.12 -2.56
C LEU A 126 -0.55 8.01 -1.28
N LEU A 127 -1.18 8.23 -0.13
CA LEU A 127 -0.68 7.75 1.14
C LEU A 127 -1.38 6.43 1.42
N THR A 128 -0.62 5.35 1.59
CA THR A 128 -1.14 4.05 2.01
C THR A 128 -0.77 3.77 3.46
N ILE A 129 -1.66 3.08 4.17
CA ILE A 129 -1.44 2.53 5.51
C ILE A 129 -1.74 1.03 5.43
N THR A 130 -0.73 0.27 5.02
CA THR A 130 -0.87 -1.12 4.59
C THR A 130 -0.44 -2.08 5.72
N PRO A 131 -1.24 -3.11 6.06
CA PRO A 131 -0.81 -4.19 6.94
C PRO A 131 0.47 -4.87 6.44
N GLY A 132 1.36 -5.24 7.36
CA GLY A 132 2.62 -5.87 7.00
C GLY A 132 2.47 -7.32 6.52
N PRO A 133 2.53 -8.33 7.41
CA PRO A 133 2.58 -9.74 6.99
C PRO A 133 1.29 -10.23 6.33
N GLY A 134 1.41 -11.16 5.37
CA GLY A 134 0.29 -11.92 4.81
C GLY A 134 -0.41 -11.30 3.60
N SER A 135 0.15 -10.25 3.00
CA SER A 135 -0.34 -9.69 1.73
C SER A 135 -0.24 -10.71 0.58
N GLU A 136 -1.29 -10.78 -0.23
CA GLU A 136 -1.36 -11.61 -1.43
C GLU A 136 -1.48 -10.72 -2.67
N HIS A 137 -0.86 -11.13 -3.78
CA HIS A 137 -0.89 -10.39 -5.03
C HIS A 137 -1.27 -11.32 -6.19
N ARG A 138 -2.01 -10.80 -7.17
CA ARG A 138 -2.28 -11.48 -8.45
C ARG A 138 -2.09 -10.49 -9.61
N PRO A 139 -1.51 -10.90 -10.75
CA PRO A 139 -1.49 -10.05 -11.94
C PRO A 139 -2.90 -9.68 -12.36
N ARG A 140 -3.11 -8.42 -12.72
CA ARG A 140 -4.41 -7.94 -13.25
C ARG A 140 -4.55 -8.24 -14.72
N PHE A 141 -3.47 -8.13 -15.48
CA PHE A 141 -3.42 -8.49 -16.89
C PHE A 141 -2.70 -9.82 -17.08
N ARG A 142 -3.12 -10.58 -18.08
CA ARG A 142 -2.35 -11.76 -18.52
C ARG A 142 -1.08 -11.29 -19.22
N ALA A 143 0.01 -12.03 -19.07
CA ALA A 143 1.24 -11.79 -19.82
C ALA A 143 0.93 -11.76 -21.33
N GLY A 144 1.20 -10.61 -21.98
CA GLY A 144 0.97 -10.40 -23.41
C GLY A 144 -0.25 -9.54 -23.79
N GLN A 145 -0.98 -8.97 -22.82
CA GLN A 145 -2.11 -8.05 -23.08
C GLN A 145 -1.90 -6.64 -22.49
N GLY A 146 -0.68 -6.12 -22.53
CA GLY A 146 -0.41 -4.70 -22.34
C GLY A 146 -0.51 -3.98 -23.69
N LEU A 147 -1.52 -3.13 -23.85
CA LEU A 147 -1.56 -2.09 -24.89
C LEU A 147 -0.84 -0.85 -24.37
#